data_AF-A0AAW2PZD0-F1
#
_entry.id   AF-A0AAW2PZD0-F1
#
_cell.length_a   1.000
_cell.length_b   1.000
_cell.length_c   1.000
_cell.angle_alpha   90.00
_cell.angle_beta   90.00
_cell.angle_gamma   90.00
#
_symmetry.space_group_name_H-M   'P 1'
#
loop_
_entity.id
_entity.type
_entity.pdbx_description
1 polymer ?
#
loop_
_entity_poly.entity_id
_entity_poly.type
_entity_poly.pdbx_seq_one_letter_code
_entity_poly.pdbx_strand_id
1 'polypeptide(L)'
;MRKSAFWLSMQRRKIIELELEKAQEEIPLYKKQSEEAEEAKIQVLKDLDSTKRLIEELKLNLERAQKEEQQAKQDSELAKLRMEEMEQGIADEASFAAKAQLEVARARHAAAVEELQTVNDELEQLRRDYAQLVAEKDASVKKAEEAVSISKEVEKSVEDLTIELITAKSPWNLHMLHIWKQRSTELGSYGKRQDILNLEKELKQAEEEVEKLNQQLLSSKDLKSKLETATALLQDLKAELAAYMESKLDQESSGDALKESEKKTRRDIEQALSAAKKELEEVKLNIEKLTNEVNILKVASTSLKAELEKEKAELAAIQQREGMASIAVASLEAELDRTKSEIALAQLKEKEEKEKMVELPKQLQEAAQEADKAKALAQIARDELRKAKEEAEQAKAAASTMESKLRAAQKEIEAAKASEKLALAAINALAESESAQRDNDEDSPAGVTLSLEEYYELSKKAHEAEEQANVRVAAAMSQIEVAKDSELRSLNKLEEAKRELAERKNALKIALEKAEKAKEGKLGVEQELRKWRAEHEQRRKAAESVPPVVNSNKILRASPELRSDSKRLVGTSHNSGLLQILSPKSCPSNTETESSPEVKVTKKKKRSIFPRFFMFLSRKKSSSKSS
;
A
#
# COMPACT_ATOMS: atom_id res chain seq x y z
N MET A 1 7.78 -49.06 -36.87
CA MET A 1 7.20 -48.19 -35.83
C MET A 1 8.23 -47.61 -34.86
N ARG A 2 8.73 -48.32 -33.83
CA ARG A 2 9.51 -47.73 -32.70
C ARG A 2 10.57 -46.66 -33.07
N LYS A 3 11.44 -46.89 -34.07
CA LYS A 3 12.47 -45.92 -34.50
C LYS A 3 11.90 -44.55 -34.96
N SER A 4 10.73 -44.53 -35.62
CA SER A 4 10.08 -43.30 -36.09
C SER A 4 9.50 -42.49 -34.93
N ALA A 5 8.85 -43.15 -33.96
CA ALA A 5 8.36 -42.50 -32.75
C ALA A 5 9.50 -41.87 -31.92
N PHE A 6 10.64 -42.56 -31.82
CA PHE A 6 11.84 -42.01 -31.17
C PHE A 6 12.34 -40.74 -31.87
N TRP A 7 12.47 -40.76 -33.21
CA TRP A 7 12.91 -39.61 -34.00
C TRP A 7 11.96 -38.41 -33.87
N LEU A 8 10.64 -38.63 -33.90
CA LEU A 8 9.65 -37.59 -33.61
C LEU A 8 9.77 -37.03 -32.19
N SER A 9 10.11 -37.85 -31.18
CA SER A 9 10.35 -37.38 -29.81
C SER A 9 11.65 -36.56 -29.68
N MET A 10 12.64 -36.82 -30.53
CA MET A 10 13.90 -36.08 -30.60
C MET A 10 13.70 -34.73 -31.30
N GLN A 11 12.99 -34.70 -32.43
CA GLN A 11 12.65 -33.44 -33.11
C GLN A 11 11.80 -32.52 -32.23
N ARG A 12 10.80 -33.07 -31.53
CA ARG A 12 9.99 -32.31 -30.56
C ARG A 12 10.82 -31.76 -29.40
N ARG A 13 11.73 -32.56 -28.83
CA ARG A 13 12.66 -32.09 -27.80
C ARG A 13 13.53 -30.94 -28.30
N LYS A 14 14.13 -31.06 -29.48
CA LYS A 14 14.95 -29.98 -30.06
C LYS A 14 14.19 -28.68 -30.34
N ILE A 15 12.89 -28.77 -30.67
CA ILE A 15 12.03 -27.58 -30.80
C ILE A 15 11.77 -26.96 -29.42
N ILE A 16 11.40 -27.78 -28.41
CA ILE A 16 11.14 -27.30 -27.04
C ILE A 16 12.40 -26.72 -26.40
N GLU A 17 13.57 -27.30 -26.66
CA GLU A 17 14.88 -26.79 -26.21
C GLU A 17 15.16 -25.39 -26.80
N LEU A 18 14.87 -25.18 -28.09
CA LEU A 18 15.06 -23.89 -28.78
C LEU A 18 13.99 -22.85 -28.41
N GLU A 19 12.77 -23.28 -28.10
CA GLU A 19 11.72 -22.42 -27.52
C GLU A 19 12.04 -22.02 -26.07
N LEU A 20 12.65 -22.93 -25.30
CA LEU A 20 13.13 -22.65 -23.93
C LEU A 20 14.33 -21.70 -23.92
N GLU A 21 15.29 -21.88 -24.83
CA GLU A 21 16.45 -21.00 -25.01
C GLU A 21 16.00 -19.57 -25.35
N LYS A 22 15.08 -19.41 -26.31
CA LYS A 22 14.44 -18.10 -26.61
C LYS A 22 13.69 -17.51 -25.42
N ALA A 23 12.93 -18.32 -24.68
CA ALA A 23 12.26 -17.83 -23.48
C ALA A 23 13.26 -17.35 -22.41
N GLN A 24 14.42 -18.00 -22.29
CA GLN A 24 15.50 -17.58 -21.40
C GLN A 24 16.19 -16.29 -21.87
N GLU A 25 16.25 -16.01 -23.18
CA GLU A 25 16.72 -14.73 -23.74
C GLU A 25 15.67 -13.60 -23.62
N GLU A 26 14.39 -13.89 -23.83
CA GLU A 26 13.29 -12.90 -23.79
C GLU A 26 12.93 -12.45 -22.35
N ILE A 27 12.96 -13.36 -21.37
CA ILE A 27 12.66 -13.04 -19.95
C ILE A 27 13.49 -11.86 -19.40
N PRO A 28 14.84 -11.81 -19.51
CA PRO A 28 15.61 -10.67 -19.02
C PRO A 28 15.36 -9.38 -19.81
N LEU A 29 15.04 -9.46 -21.11
CA LEU A 29 14.69 -8.29 -21.90
C LEU A 29 13.36 -7.68 -21.44
N TYR A 30 12.32 -8.50 -21.22
CA TYR A 30 11.05 -8.03 -20.68
C TYR A 30 11.15 -7.53 -19.23
N LYS A 31 12.02 -8.13 -18.39
CA LYS A 31 12.33 -7.59 -17.07
C LYS A 31 12.93 -6.19 -17.15
N LYS A 32 13.99 -6.02 -17.95
CA LYS A 32 14.64 -4.71 -18.13
C LYS A 32 13.69 -3.64 -18.68
N GLN A 33 12.80 -4.00 -19.61
CA GLN A 33 11.74 -3.10 -20.09
C GLN A 33 10.70 -2.76 -19.00
N SER A 34 10.40 -3.69 -18.10
CA SER A 34 9.53 -3.43 -16.95
C SER A 34 10.19 -2.50 -15.93
N GLU A 35 11.49 -2.72 -15.65
CA GLU A 35 12.31 -1.89 -14.77
C GLU A 35 12.42 -0.45 -15.32
N GLU A 36 12.78 -0.29 -16.60
CA GLU A 36 12.80 1.01 -17.30
C GLU A 36 11.43 1.72 -17.28
N ALA A 37 10.33 0.97 -17.43
CA ALA A 37 8.98 1.52 -17.37
C ALA A 37 8.55 1.93 -15.94
N GLU A 38 9.02 1.22 -14.91
CA GLU A 38 8.79 1.57 -13.51
C GLU A 38 9.62 2.78 -13.08
N GLU A 39 10.88 2.88 -13.51
CA GLU A 39 11.71 4.07 -13.32
C GLU A 39 11.09 5.31 -13.99
N ALA A 40 10.65 5.18 -15.25
CA ALA A 40 9.97 6.25 -15.97
C ALA A 40 8.65 6.67 -15.28
N LYS A 41 7.87 5.71 -14.76
CA LYS A 41 6.66 5.97 -13.97
C LYS A 41 6.99 6.69 -12.66
N ILE A 42 8.05 6.31 -11.96
CA ILE A 42 8.51 6.98 -10.73
C ILE A 42 8.94 8.42 -11.03
N GLN A 43 9.63 8.66 -12.15
CA GLN A 43 10.01 10.01 -12.55
C GLN A 43 8.77 10.87 -12.88
N VAL A 44 7.83 10.36 -13.67
CA VAL A 44 6.57 11.06 -13.99
C VAL A 44 5.75 11.37 -12.73
N LEU A 45 5.79 10.53 -11.70
CA LEU A 45 5.16 10.81 -10.40
C LEU A 45 5.88 11.93 -9.64
N LYS A 46 7.22 11.95 -9.60
CA LYS A 46 8.00 13.05 -9.01
C LYS A 46 7.73 14.38 -9.74
N ASP A 47 7.66 14.35 -11.06
CA ASP A 47 7.36 15.53 -11.89
C ASP A 47 5.93 16.02 -11.64
N LEU A 48 4.96 15.11 -11.54
CA LEU A 48 3.57 15.42 -11.15
C LEU A 48 3.50 16.06 -9.75
N ASP A 49 4.25 15.55 -8.78
CA ASP A 49 4.25 16.08 -7.42
C ASP A 49 5.09 17.37 -7.27
N SER A 50 6.01 17.65 -8.19
CA SER A 50 6.64 18.97 -8.33
C SER A 50 5.67 20.00 -8.92
N THR A 51 4.91 19.62 -9.96
CA THR A 51 3.97 20.52 -10.65
C THR A 51 2.71 20.80 -9.82
N LYS A 52 2.23 19.85 -8.99
CA LYS A 52 1.20 20.12 -7.97
C LYS A 52 1.63 21.25 -7.02
N ARG A 53 2.83 21.14 -6.42
CA ARG A 53 3.37 22.15 -5.50
C ARG A 53 3.55 23.51 -6.17
N LEU A 54 4.03 23.54 -7.41
CA LEU A 54 4.11 24.78 -8.21
C LEU A 54 2.72 25.39 -8.47
N ILE A 55 1.71 24.58 -8.74
CA ILE A 55 0.32 25.05 -8.93
C ILE A 55 -0.26 25.58 -7.61
N GLU A 56 0.08 25.00 -6.46
CA GLU A 56 -0.34 25.47 -5.14
C GLU A 56 0.36 26.79 -4.76
N GLU A 57 1.66 26.91 -5.00
CA GLU A 57 2.41 28.16 -4.83
C GLU A 57 1.86 29.28 -5.73
N LEU A 58 1.59 28.98 -7.02
CA LEU A 58 1.01 29.95 -7.96
C LEU A 58 -0.42 30.38 -7.58
N LYS A 59 -1.23 29.51 -6.94
CA LYS A 59 -2.52 29.91 -6.37
C LYS A 59 -2.35 30.89 -5.21
N LEU A 60 -1.49 30.56 -4.24
CA LEU A 60 -1.22 31.42 -3.08
C LEU A 60 -0.66 32.79 -3.50
N ASN A 61 0.21 32.81 -4.52
CA ASN A 61 0.72 34.05 -5.10
C ASN A 61 -0.36 34.85 -5.85
N LEU A 62 -1.30 34.18 -6.53
CA LEU A 62 -2.45 34.82 -7.19
C LEU A 62 -3.45 35.38 -6.16
N GLU A 63 -3.73 34.66 -5.08
CA GLU A 63 -4.59 35.12 -3.97
C GLU A 63 -3.97 36.32 -3.25
N ARG A 64 -2.65 36.32 -3.03
CA ARG A 64 -1.92 37.49 -2.50
C ARG A 64 -2.04 38.69 -3.43
N ALA A 65 -1.78 38.51 -4.73
CA ALA A 65 -1.90 39.58 -5.72
C ALA A 65 -3.33 40.13 -5.83
N GLN A 66 -4.37 39.30 -5.62
CA GLN A 66 -5.76 39.75 -5.55
C GLN A 66 -6.05 40.57 -4.29
N LYS A 67 -5.53 40.19 -3.11
CA LYS A 67 -5.63 41.01 -1.89
C LYS A 67 -4.90 42.35 -2.06
N GLU A 68 -3.70 42.34 -2.66
CA GLU A 68 -2.91 43.54 -2.98
C GLU A 68 -3.64 44.47 -3.98
N GLU A 69 -4.27 43.92 -5.03
CA GLU A 69 -5.09 44.69 -5.99
C GLU A 69 -6.31 45.33 -5.32
N GLN A 70 -6.97 44.62 -4.39
CA GLN A 70 -8.09 45.15 -3.61
C GLN A 70 -7.65 46.29 -2.68
N GLN A 71 -6.51 46.15 -2.01
CA GLN A 71 -5.94 47.21 -1.18
C GLN A 71 -5.57 48.45 -2.02
N ALA A 72 -4.90 48.26 -3.16
CA ALA A 72 -4.51 49.34 -4.07
C ALA A 72 -5.73 50.10 -4.63
N LYS A 73 -6.87 49.42 -4.86
CA LYS A 73 -8.14 50.07 -5.24
C LYS A 73 -8.67 50.96 -4.12
N GLN A 74 -8.74 50.48 -2.88
CA GLN A 74 -9.16 51.28 -1.73
C GLN A 74 -8.26 52.52 -1.55
N ASP A 75 -6.94 52.35 -1.65
CA ASP A 75 -5.98 53.44 -1.48
C ASP A 75 -6.07 54.46 -2.64
N SER A 76 -6.40 54.00 -3.87
CA SER A 76 -6.72 54.84 -5.02
C SER A 76 -8.02 55.62 -4.86
N GLU A 77 -9.06 55.02 -4.28
CA GLU A 77 -10.35 55.68 -4.00
C GLU A 77 -10.17 56.76 -2.92
N LEU A 78 -9.42 56.47 -1.85
CA LEU A 78 -9.03 57.46 -0.85
C LEU A 78 -8.19 58.61 -1.45
N ALA A 79 -7.28 58.33 -2.38
CA ALA A 79 -6.50 59.36 -3.08
C ALA A 79 -7.39 60.26 -3.96
N LYS A 80 -8.40 59.70 -4.64
CA LYS A 80 -9.38 60.44 -5.43
C LYS A 80 -10.23 61.38 -4.56
N LEU A 81 -10.68 60.91 -3.40
CA LEU A 81 -11.43 61.75 -2.45
C LEU A 81 -10.60 62.92 -1.91
N ARG A 82 -9.31 62.71 -1.58
CA ARG A 82 -8.40 63.81 -1.19
C ARG A 82 -8.26 64.87 -2.29
N MET A 83 -8.19 64.45 -3.55
CA MET A 83 -8.10 65.36 -4.70
C MET A 83 -9.36 66.23 -4.83
N GLU A 84 -10.55 65.61 -4.74
CA GLU A 84 -11.85 66.29 -4.84
C GLU A 84 -12.08 67.28 -3.68
N GLU A 85 -11.46 67.07 -2.52
CA GLU A 85 -11.53 68.00 -1.38
C GLU A 85 -10.54 69.17 -1.47
N MET A 86 -9.33 68.94 -2.01
CA MET A 86 -8.40 70.03 -2.31
C MET A 86 -8.99 70.98 -3.38
N GLU A 87 -9.71 70.43 -4.37
CA GLU A 87 -10.45 71.20 -5.38
C GLU A 87 -11.61 72.01 -4.77
N GLN A 88 -12.16 71.57 -3.62
CA GLN A 88 -13.20 72.27 -2.86
C GLN A 88 -12.66 73.18 -1.74
N GLY A 89 -11.35 73.18 -1.47
CA GLY A 89 -10.71 74.03 -0.46
C GLY A 89 -11.06 73.68 1.00
N ILE A 90 -11.42 72.44 1.30
CA ILE A 90 -11.84 72.00 2.64
C ILE A 90 -10.60 71.71 3.52
N ALA A 91 -10.57 72.29 4.74
CA ALA A 91 -9.45 72.10 5.68
C ALA A 91 -9.45 70.73 6.38
N ASP A 92 -8.25 70.25 6.75
CA ASP A 92 -7.97 68.86 7.18
C ASP A 92 -8.84 68.33 8.33
N GLU A 93 -9.25 69.18 9.27
CA GLU A 93 -10.04 68.77 10.44
C GLU A 93 -11.55 68.69 10.13
N ALA A 94 -12.00 69.37 9.07
CA ALA A 94 -13.35 69.27 8.51
C ALA A 94 -13.47 68.17 7.43
N SER A 95 -12.38 67.88 6.72
CA SER A 95 -12.25 66.87 5.65
C SER A 95 -13.03 65.57 5.91
N PHE A 96 -13.77 65.12 4.89
CA PHE A 96 -14.41 63.81 4.82
C PHE A 96 -13.38 62.74 4.41
N ALA A 97 -12.37 63.05 3.59
CA ALA A 97 -11.27 62.14 3.28
C ALA A 97 -10.43 61.79 4.51
N ALA A 98 -10.20 62.72 5.45
CA ALA A 98 -9.52 62.46 6.73
C ALA A 98 -10.34 61.49 7.60
N LYS A 99 -11.66 61.67 7.64
CA LYS A 99 -12.59 60.77 8.34
C LYS A 99 -12.65 59.39 7.68
N ALA A 100 -12.72 59.32 6.36
CA ALA A 100 -12.72 58.09 5.58
C ALA A 100 -11.38 57.32 5.73
N GLN A 101 -10.23 58.00 5.76
CA GLN A 101 -8.93 57.39 6.08
C GLN A 101 -8.94 56.75 7.47
N LEU A 102 -9.47 57.47 8.47
CA LEU A 102 -9.55 57.01 9.86
C LEU A 102 -10.54 55.83 10.02
N GLU A 103 -11.62 55.82 9.25
CA GLU A 103 -12.58 54.72 9.17
C GLU A 103 -12.00 53.49 8.47
N VAL A 104 -11.32 53.65 7.33
CA VAL A 104 -10.59 52.56 6.64
C VAL A 104 -9.46 52.01 7.53
N ALA A 105 -8.74 52.85 8.25
CA ALA A 105 -7.73 52.40 9.22
C ALA A 105 -8.37 51.58 10.36
N ARG A 106 -9.50 52.03 10.93
CA ARG A 106 -10.26 51.27 11.93
C ARG A 106 -10.76 49.93 11.37
N ALA A 107 -11.28 49.91 10.14
CA ALA A 107 -11.73 48.67 9.49
C ALA A 107 -10.58 47.69 9.24
N ARG A 108 -9.43 48.17 8.76
CA ARG A 108 -8.21 47.36 8.59
C ARG A 108 -7.69 46.81 9.92
N HIS A 109 -7.72 47.61 11.00
CA HIS A 109 -7.38 47.13 12.34
C HIS A 109 -8.39 46.10 12.90
N ALA A 110 -9.68 46.30 12.67
CA ALA A 110 -10.71 45.33 13.09
C ALA A 110 -10.54 43.99 12.37
N ALA A 111 -10.40 44.00 11.05
CA ALA A 111 -10.18 42.78 10.25
C ALA A 111 -8.88 42.05 10.67
N ALA A 112 -7.79 42.79 10.94
CA ALA A 112 -6.55 42.18 11.43
C ALA A 112 -6.69 41.57 12.84
N VAL A 113 -7.55 42.12 13.71
CA VAL A 113 -7.86 41.54 15.02
C VAL A 113 -8.74 40.29 14.86
N GLU A 114 -9.69 40.28 13.93
CA GLU A 114 -10.50 39.09 13.61
C GLU A 114 -9.63 37.96 13.02
N GLU A 115 -8.75 38.26 12.05
CA GLU A 115 -7.78 37.29 11.52
C GLU A 115 -6.88 36.73 12.65
N LEU A 116 -6.32 37.59 13.51
CA LEU A 116 -5.52 37.14 14.67
C LEU A 116 -6.31 36.30 15.68
N GLN A 117 -7.59 36.59 15.89
CA GLN A 117 -8.46 35.80 16.76
C GLN A 117 -8.71 34.40 16.16
N THR A 118 -9.03 34.29 14.87
CA THR A 118 -9.20 32.99 14.21
C THR A 118 -7.94 32.13 14.27
N VAL A 119 -6.75 32.73 14.07
CA VAL A 119 -5.47 32.02 14.20
C VAL A 119 -5.20 31.57 15.65
N ASN A 120 -5.61 32.34 16.66
CA ASN A 120 -5.53 31.88 18.06
C ASN A 120 -6.49 30.70 18.33
N ASP A 121 -7.73 30.77 17.83
CA ASP A 121 -8.73 29.70 18.00
C ASP A 121 -8.26 28.38 17.32
N GLU A 122 -7.63 28.48 16.14
CA GLU A 122 -6.97 27.36 15.46
C GLU A 122 -5.76 26.80 16.24
N LEU A 123 -4.91 27.67 16.81
CA LEU A 123 -3.78 27.25 17.65
C LEU A 123 -4.25 26.58 18.95
N GLU A 124 -5.36 27.03 19.53
CA GLU A 124 -5.98 26.36 20.68
C GLU A 124 -6.63 25.03 20.31
N GLN A 125 -7.24 24.92 19.11
CA GLN A 125 -7.73 23.65 18.59
C GLN A 125 -6.57 22.66 18.42
N LEU A 126 -5.48 23.06 17.75
CA LEU A 126 -4.30 22.22 17.56
C LEU A 126 -3.66 21.80 18.90
N ARG A 127 -3.64 22.67 19.92
CA ARG A 127 -3.21 22.32 21.28
C ARG A 127 -4.12 21.29 21.95
N ARG A 128 -5.44 21.42 21.78
CA ARG A 128 -6.44 20.47 22.31
C ARG A 128 -6.36 19.11 21.61
N ASP A 129 -6.08 19.08 20.31
CA ASP A 129 -5.92 17.84 19.54
C ASP A 129 -4.58 17.16 19.84
N TYR A 130 -3.49 17.92 19.99
CA TYR A 130 -2.21 17.40 20.46
C TYR A 130 -2.30 16.81 21.87
N ALA A 131 -3.03 17.46 22.79
CA ALA A 131 -3.24 16.93 24.14
C ALA A 131 -4.05 15.61 24.13
N GLN A 132 -5.03 15.47 23.24
CA GLN A 132 -5.76 14.20 23.04
C GLN A 132 -4.83 13.11 22.48
N LEU A 133 -4.02 13.43 21.47
CA LEU A 133 -3.06 12.49 20.87
C LEU A 133 -2.02 12.00 21.88
N VAL A 134 -1.52 12.88 22.75
CA VAL A 134 -0.61 12.50 23.85
C VAL A 134 -1.33 11.59 24.85
N ALA A 135 -2.57 11.90 25.25
CA ALA A 135 -3.34 11.06 26.16
C ALA A 135 -3.68 9.68 25.57
N GLU A 136 -3.98 9.59 24.27
CA GLU A 136 -4.17 8.32 23.57
C GLU A 136 -2.86 7.52 23.49
N LYS A 137 -1.74 8.19 23.15
CA LYS A 137 -0.42 7.57 23.16
C LYS A 137 -0.11 6.99 24.54
N ASP A 138 -0.30 7.75 25.61
CA ASP A 138 0.03 7.29 26.97
C ASP A 138 -0.91 6.16 27.44
N ALA A 139 -2.18 6.18 27.01
CA ALA A 139 -3.10 5.05 27.22
C ALA A 139 -2.70 3.80 26.41
N SER A 140 -2.13 3.96 25.22
CA SER A 140 -1.60 2.84 24.42
C SER A 140 -0.32 2.25 25.03
N VAL A 141 0.56 3.09 25.59
CA VAL A 141 1.77 2.65 26.30
C VAL A 141 1.40 1.87 27.54
N LYS A 142 0.48 2.37 28.39
CA LYS A 142 0.03 1.64 29.59
C LYS A 142 -0.53 0.25 29.26
N LYS A 143 -1.36 0.13 28.22
CA LYS A 143 -1.87 -1.17 27.75
C LYS A 143 -0.74 -2.10 27.27
N ALA A 144 0.32 -1.58 26.66
CA ALA A 144 1.48 -2.36 26.27
C ALA A 144 2.32 -2.79 27.50
N GLU A 145 2.49 -1.92 28.51
CA GLU A 145 3.15 -2.23 29.77
C GLU A 145 2.38 -3.28 30.59
N GLU A 146 1.05 -3.18 30.63
CA GLU A 146 0.13 -4.18 31.20
C GLU A 146 0.28 -5.53 30.47
N ALA A 147 0.22 -5.54 29.14
CA ALA A 147 0.38 -6.77 28.33
C ALA A 147 1.77 -7.41 28.51
N VAL A 148 2.85 -6.61 28.57
CA VAL A 148 4.21 -7.09 28.86
C VAL A 148 4.32 -7.64 30.30
N SER A 149 3.59 -7.06 31.26
CA SER A 149 3.58 -7.54 32.64
C SER A 149 2.85 -8.88 32.76
N ILE A 150 1.69 -9.03 32.11
CA ILE A 150 0.96 -10.31 32.00
C ILE A 150 1.83 -11.35 31.28
N SER A 151 2.51 -10.98 30.19
CA SER A 151 3.41 -11.90 29.47
C SER A 151 4.54 -12.41 30.35
N LYS A 152 5.10 -11.58 31.23
CA LYS A 152 6.16 -11.97 32.19
C LYS A 152 5.65 -12.85 33.34
N GLU A 153 4.37 -12.75 33.69
CA GLU A 153 3.74 -13.64 34.66
C GLU A 153 3.45 -15.02 34.03
N VAL A 154 2.97 -15.04 32.79
CA VAL A 154 2.82 -16.27 31.99
C VAL A 154 4.18 -16.94 31.76
N GLU A 155 5.21 -16.20 31.37
CA GLU A 155 6.59 -16.68 31.19
C GLU A 155 7.09 -17.43 32.43
N LYS A 156 6.99 -16.82 33.62
CA LYS A 156 7.34 -17.48 34.89
C LYS A 156 6.52 -18.73 35.15
N SER A 157 5.21 -18.71 34.92
CA SER A 157 4.38 -19.92 35.11
C SER A 157 4.79 -21.06 34.18
N VAL A 158 5.31 -20.76 32.99
CA VAL A 158 5.85 -21.75 32.04
C VAL A 158 7.23 -22.25 32.50
N GLU A 159 8.08 -21.38 33.06
CA GLU A 159 9.34 -21.79 33.71
C GLU A 159 9.07 -22.72 34.91
N ASP A 160 8.16 -22.35 35.81
CA ASP A 160 7.78 -23.15 36.99
C ASP A 160 7.20 -24.52 36.57
N LEU A 161 6.28 -24.57 35.60
CA LEU A 161 5.74 -25.82 35.05
C LEU A 161 6.81 -26.66 34.35
N THR A 162 7.82 -26.03 33.74
CA THR A 162 8.97 -26.73 33.13
C THR A 162 9.86 -27.35 34.20
N ILE A 163 10.11 -26.63 35.31
CA ILE A 163 10.84 -27.13 36.48
C ILE A 163 10.08 -28.29 37.14
N GLU A 164 8.76 -28.17 37.31
CA GLU A 164 7.91 -29.25 37.84
C GLU A 164 7.95 -30.48 36.92
N LEU A 165 7.80 -30.30 35.60
CA LEU A 165 7.85 -31.39 34.62
C LEU A 165 9.20 -32.14 34.66
N ILE A 166 10.33 -31.41 34.72
CA ILE A 166 11.66 -32.00 34.85
C ILE A 166 11.78 -32.77 36.19
N THR A 167 11.29 -32.16 37.27
CA THR A 167 11.33 -32.73 38.62
C THR A 167 10.48 -34.00 38.73
N ALA A 168 9.31 -34.05 38.10
CA ALA A 168 8.42 -35.22 38.05
C ALA A 168 8.93 -36.30 37.08
N LYS A 169 9.62 -35.92 35.99
CA LYS A 169 10.20 -36.85 35.01
C LYS A 169 11.41 -37.61 35.58
N SER A 170 12.18 -37.00 36.48
CA SER A 170 13.34 -37.61 37.14
C SER A 170 13.01 -38.93 37.89
N PRO A 171 12.10 -38.97 38.88
CA PRO A 171 11.74 -40.19 39.60
C PRO A 171 11.06 -41.22 38.70
N TRP A 172 10.29 -40.80 37.68
CA TRP A 172 9.75 -41.70 36.66
C TRP A 172 10.84 -42.44 35.88
N ASN A 173 11.88 -41.72 35.44
CA ASN A 173 13.02 -42.34 34.75
C ASN A 173 13.80 -43.29 35.68
N LEU A 174 14.00 -42.91 36.95
CA LEU A 174 14.64 -43.77 37.95
C LEU A 174 13.82 -45.02 38.26
N HIS A 175 12.50 -44.90 38.36
CA HIS A 175 11.57 -46.02 38.58
C HIS A 175 11.55 -46.97 37.38
N MET A 176 11.53 -46.44 36.15
CA MET A 176 11.65 -47.27 34.94
C MET A 176 12.99 -48.00 34.87
N LEU A 177 14.10 -47.37 35.26
CA LEU A 177 15.41 -48.02 35.36
C LEU A 177 15.41 -49.12 36.44
N HIS A 178 14.76 -48.90 37.58
CA HIS A 178 14.58 -49.90 38.62
C HIS A 178 13.80 -51.12 38.11
N ILE A 179 12.65 -50.90 37.47
CA ILE A 179 11.84 -51.97 36.84
C ILE A 179 12.67 -52.76 35.82
N TRP A 180 13.40 -52.08 34.94
CA TRP A 180 14.27 -52.74 33.96
C TRP A 180 15.36 -53.60 34.61
N LYS A 181 16.04 -53.06 35.63
CA LYS A 181 17.08 -53.78 36.38
C LYS A 181 16.50 -55.00 37.10
N GLN A 182 15.37 -54.84 37.80
CA GLN A 182 14.67 -55.92 38.49
C GLN A 182 14.25 -57.01 37.51
N ARG A 183 13.54 -56.65 36.43
CA ARG A 183 13.07 -57.60 35.42
C ARG A 183 14.20 -58.34 34.72
N SER A 184 15.36 -57.68 34.52
CA SER A 184 16.57 -58.33 34.01
C SER A 184 17.16 -59.34 35.02
N THR A 185 17.14 -59.05 36.33
CA THR A 185 17.56 -60.01 37.36
C THR A 185 16.57 -61.15 37.57
N GLU A 186 15.27 -60.90 37.39
CA GLU A 186 14.22 -61.92 37.40
C GLU A 186 14.40 -62.88 36.21
N LEU A 187 14.58 -62.38 34.99
CA LEU A 187 14.89 -63.21 33.81
C LEU A 187 16.16 -64.04 34.00
N GLY A 188 17.24 -63.43 34.50
CA GLY A 188 18.50 -64.13 34.77
C GLY A 188 18.43 -65.17 35.90
N SER A 189 17.53 -64.99 36.87
CA SER A 189 17.29 -65.99 37.92
C SER A 189 16.31 -67.09 37.48
N TYR A 190 15.33 -66.77 36.63
CA TYR A 190 14.41 -67.73 36.02
C TYR A 190 15.15 -68.72 35.11
N GLY A 191 16.06 -68.25 34.26
CA GLY A 191 16.94 -69.11 33.45
C GLY A 191 17.72 -70.10 34.33
N LYS A 192 18.48 -69.60 35.30
CA LYS A 192 19.22 -70.44 36.26
C LYS A 192 18.34 -71.44 37.00
N ARG A 193 17.08 -71.09 37.31
CA ARG A 193 16.15 -71.97 38.01
C ARG A 193 15.56 -73.04 37.09
N GLN A 194 15.39 -72.73 35.80
CA GLN A 194 15.07 -73.70 34.77
C GLN A 194 16.24 -74.68 34.53
N ASP A 195 17.48 -74.19 34.54
CA ASP A 195 18.69 -75.02 34.43
C ASP A 195 18.81 -75.98 35.62
N ILE A 196 18.60 -75.49 36.85
CA ILE A 196 18.55 -76.33 38.07
C ILE A 196 17.44 -77.39 37.96
N LEU A 197 16.24 -77.02 37.49
CA LEU A 197 15.13 -77.95 37.28
C LEU A 197 15.37 -78.96 36.13
N ASN A 198 16.35 -78.74 35.27
CA ASN A 198 16.76 -79.72 34.26
C ASN A 198 17.83 -80.66 34.85
N LEU A 199 18.85 -80.11 35.51
CA LEU A 199 19.85 -80.88 36.25
C LEU A 199 19.24 -81.81 37.32
N GLU A 200 18.16 -81.36 38.00
CA GLU A 200 17.45 -82.18 38.98
C GLU A 200 16.70 -83.37 38.34
N LYS A 201 16.27 -83.26 37.07
CA LYS A 201 15.67 -84.39 36.32
C LYS A 201 16.74 -85.37 35.85
N GLU A 202 17.84 -84.85 35.32
CA GLU A 202 19.01 -85.65 34.90
C GLU A 202 19.58 -86.44 36.08
N LEU A 203 19.70 -85.79 37.25
CA LEU A 203 20.10 -86.44 38.50
C LEU A 203 19.11 -87.54 38.92
N LYS A 204 17.80 -87.30 38.88
CA LYS A 204 16.79 -88.32 39.21
C LYS A 204 16.78 -89.49 38.23
N GLN A 205 17.04 -89.25 36.93
CA GLN A 205 17.20 -90.30 35.95
C GLN A 205 18.44 -91.16 36.26
N ALA A 206 19.57 -90.55 36.63
CA ALA A 206 20.77 -91.25 37.06
C ALA A 206 20.55 -92.02 38.38
N GLU A 207 19.83 -91.47 39.36
CA GLU A 207 19.45 -92.16 40.59
C GLU A 207 18.57 -93.39 40.29
N GLU A 208 17.57 -93.26 39.43
CA GLU A 208 16.76 -94.40 38.98
C GLU A 208 17.59 -95.47 38.25
N GLU A 209 18.58 -95.10 37.44
CA GLU A 209 19.46 -96.05 36.77
C GLU A 209 20.39 -96.77 37.77
N VAL A 210 20.92 -96.07 38.77
CA VAL A 210 21.69 -96.66 39.87
C VAL A 210 20.82 -97.60 40.71
N GLU A 211 19.58 -97.24 41.01
CA GLU A 211 18.60 -98.10 41.70
C GLU A 211 18.33 -99.39 40.90
N LYS A 212 18.08 -99.28 39.59
CA LYS A 212 17.88 -100.43 38.68
C LYS A 212 19.12 -101.33 38.62
N LEU A 213 20.33 -100.74 38.53
CA LEU A 213 21.60 -101.48 38.55
C LEU A 213 21.86 -102.15 39.91
N ASN A 214 21.47 -101.53 41.02
CA ASN A 214 21.61 -102.10 42.35
C ASN A 214 20.65 -103.29 42.56
N GLN A 215 19.42 -103.22 42.04
CA GLN A 215 18.49 -104.36 42.02
C GLN A 215 19.01 -105.51 41.13
N GLN A 216 19.65 -105.20 40.00
CA GLN A 216 20.36 -106.20 39.19
C GLN A 216 21.57 -106.80 39.92
N LEU A 217 22.32 -106.01 40.67
CA LEU A 217 23.46 -106.48 41.48
C LEU A 217 23.00 -107.40 42.62
N LEU A 218 21.92 -107.05 43.33
CA LEU A 218 21.33 -107.88 44.38
C LEU A 218 20.81 -109.20 43.83
N SER A 219 20.03 -109.17 42.75
CA SER A 219 19.54 -110.40 42.11
C SER A 219 20.67 -111.25 41.51
N SER A 220 21.72 -110.63 40.95
CA SER A 220 22.94 -111.34 40.53
C SER A 220 23.70 -111.95 41.71
N LYS A 221 23.69 -111.32 42.89
CA LYS A 221 24.31 -111.84 44.12
C LYS A 221 23.51 -113.02 44.68
N ASP A 222 22.19 -112.98 44.62
CA ASP A 222 21.31 -114.10 44.99
C ASP A 222 21.40 -115.26 44.00
N LEU A 223 21.59 -115.00 42.71
CA LEU A 223 21.89 -116.04 41.72
C LEU A 223 23.28 -116.65 41.96
N LYS A 224 24.27 -115.84 42.37
CA LYS A 224 25.60 -116.33 42.75
C LYS A 224 25.55 -117.19 44.02
N SER A 225 24.84 -116.78 45.07
CA SER A 225 24.73 -117.58 46.29
C SER A 225 23.93 -118.88 46.06
N LYS A 226 22.89 -118.85 45.21
CA LYS A 226 22.20 -120.05 44.72
C LYS A 226 23.09 -120.96 43.88
N LEU A 227 24.01 -120.41 43.09
CA LEU A 227 25.00 -121.19 42.36
C LEU A 227 26.03 -121.84 43.31
N GLU A 228 26.46 -121.11 44.35
CA GLU A 228 27.37 -121.62 45.38
C GLU A 228 26.72 -122.74 46.20
N THR A 229 25.46 -122.59 46.64
CA THR A 229 24.74 -123.67 47.35
C THR A 229 24.38 -124.83 46.43
N ALA A 230 23.98 -124.59 45.17
CA ALA A 230 23.79 -125.67 44.20
C ALA A 230 25.09 -126.41 43.90
N THR A 231 26.25 -125.73 43.89
CA THR A 231 27.56 -126.37 43.70
C THR A 231 27.95 -127.24 44.89
N ALA A 232 27.64 -126.80 46.13
CA ALA A 232 27.79 -127.63 47.32
C ALA A 232 26.88 -128.86 47.28
N LEU A 233 25.58 -128.69 47.01
CA LEU A 233 24.62 -129.79 46.87
C LEU A 233 24.97 -130.77 45.74
N LEU A 234 25.69 -130.33 44.69
CA LEU A 234 26.20 -131.21 43.63
C LEU A 234 27.49 -131.96 44.04
N GLN A 235 28.20 -131.50 45.07
CA GLN A 235 29.25 -132.28 45.73
C GLN A 235 28.63 -133.29 46.69
N ASP A 236 27.63 -132.89 47.47
CA ASP A 236 26.88 -133.78 48.37
C ASP A 236 26.17 -134.90 47.59
N LEU A 237 25.42 -134.58 46.53
CA LEU A 237 24.79 -135.58 45.65
C LEU A 237 25.78 -136.49 44.93
N LYS A 238 27.05 -136.09 44.78
CA LYS A 238 28.10 -136.99 44.25
C LYS A 238 28.61 -137.95 45.32
N ALA A 239 28.63 -137.55 46.60
CA ALA A 239 28.87 -138.46 47.71
C ALA A 239 27.67 -139.42 47.92
N GLU A 240 26.44 -138.90 47.83
CA GLU A 240 25.23 -139.73 47.96
C GLU A 240 25.04 -140.68 46.78
N LEU A 241 25.32 -140.29 45.53
CA LEU A 241 25.28 -141.22 44.39
C LEU A 241 26.35 -142.30 44.48
N ALA A 242 27.52 -142.01 45.07
CA ALA A 242 28.52 -143.04 45.36
C ALA A 242 28.00 -144.05 46.40
N ALA A 243 27.31 -143.60 47.44
CA ALA A 243 26.69 -144.48 48.45
C ALA A 243 25.42 -145.21 47.95
N TYR A 244 24.65 -144.60 47.04
CA TYR A 244 23.39 -145.15 46.52
C TYR A 244 23.61 -146.21 45.45
N MET A 245 24.61 -146.03 44.56
CA MET A 245 25.00 -147.06 43.59
C MET A 245 25.54 -148.34 44.26
N GLU A 246 25.84 -148.30 45.56
CA GLU A 246 26.28 -149.43 46.37
C GLU A 246 25.10 -150.16 47.08
N SER A 247 23.85 -149.66 46.96
CA SER A 247 22.70 -150.11 47.77
C SER A 247 21.36 -150.24 47.01
N LYS A 248 21.21 -151.36 46.27
CA LYS A 248 19.94 -151.95 45.74
C LYS A 248 19.21 -151.12 44.65
N LEU A 249 18.78 -151.63 43.48
CA LEU A 249 18.36 -152.96 42.97
C LEU A 249 17.04 -153.53 43.57
N ASP A 250 16.11 -153.88 42.66
CA ASP A 250 14.76 -154.49 42.85
C ASP A 250 13.63 -153.56 43.41
N GLN A 251 12.38 -153.46 42.91
CA GLN A 251 11.77 -153.72 41.58
C GLN A 251 10.29 -153.17 41.49
N GLU A 252 9.97 -152.28 40.50
CA GLU A 252 8.66 -152.09 39.75
C GLU A 252 7.30 -151.82 40.49
N SER A 253 6.15 -151.43 39.86
CA SER A 253 5.80 -150.64 38.63
C SER A 253 4.26 -150.42 38.48
N SER A 254 3.80 -149.33 37.80
CA SER A 254 2.46 -149.11 37.17
C SER A 254 1.19 -149.07 38.09
N GLY A 255 -0.04 -148.67 37.70
CA GLY A 255 -0.68 -148.15 36.45
C GLY A 255 -2.24 -148.31 36.55
N ASP A 256 -3.13 -147.91 35.64
CA ASP A 256 -3.19 -146.87 34.57
C ASP A 256 -4.65 -146.76 33.98
N ALA A 257 -5.02 -145.62 33.35
CA ALA A 257 -6.08 -145.45 32.28
C ALA A 257 -7.57 -145.87 32.54
N LEU A 258 -8.62 -145.50 31.77
CA LEU A 258 -8.97 -144.46 30.75
C LEU A 258 -10.50 -144.51 30.47
N LYS A 259 -11.10 -143.45 29.85
CA LYS A 259 -11.94 -143.51 28.60
C LYS A 259 -12.66 -142.20 28.23
N GLU A 260 -12.91 -142.02 26.93
CA GLU A 260 -13.61 -140.88 26.29
C GLU A 260 -14.33 -141.35 25.01
N SER A 261 -15.53 -140.82 24.69
CA SER A 261 -15.96 -140.49 23.31
C SER A 261 -17.40 -139.96 23.23
N GLU A 262 -17.61 -138.65 22.95
CA GLU A 262 -18.81 -138.11 22.25
C GLU A 262 -18.70 -136.59 21.97
N LYS A 263 -17.68 -136.17 21.17
CA LYS A 263 -17.45 -134.74 20.87
C LYS A 263 -16.96 -134.55 19.43
N LYS A 264 -17.87 -134.23 18.49
CA LYS A 264 -17.50 -133.62 17.19
C LYS A 264 -18.51 -132.57 16.71
N THR A 265 -19.69 -132.97 16.24
CA THR A 265 -20.74 -132.05 15.73
C THR A 265 -21.17 -130.95 16.71
N ARG A 266 -21.12 -131.21 18.02
CA ARG A 266 -21.37 -130.17 19.05
C ARG A 266 -20.32 -129.05 19.02
N ARG A 267 -19.04 -129.39 18.80
CA ARG A 267 -17.95 -128.40 18.73
C ARG A 267 -18.18 -127.43 17.57
N ASP A 268 -18.53 -127.92 16.40
CA ASP A 268 -18.61 -127.11 15.18
C ASP A 268 -19.73 -126.05 15.30
N ILE A 269 -20.85 -126.41 15.93
CA ILE A 269 -21.96 -125.48 16.24
C ILE A 269 -21.59 -124.52 17.38
N GLU A 270 -20.96 -125.00 18.46
CA GLU A 270 -20.44 -124.13 19.53
C GLU A 270 -19.38 -123.14 19.00
N GLN A 271 -18.57 -123.55 18.02
CA GLN A 271 -17.54 -122.75 17.36
C GLN A 271 -18.16 -121.68 16.45
N ALA A 272 -19.15 -122.03 15.63
CA ALA A 272 -19.92 -121.06 14.83
C ALA A 272 -20.68 -120.05 15.70
N LEU A 273 -21.32 -120.50 16.79
CA LEU A 273 -21.97 -119.61 17.76
C LEU A 273 -20.96 -118.74 18.52
N SER A 274 -19.72 -119.22 18.73
CA SER A 274 -18.64 -118.40 19.31
C SER A 274 -18.12 -117.33 18.34
N ALA A 275 -18.10 -117.61 17.03
CA ALA A 275 -17.71 -116.65 15.99
C ALA A 275 -18.75 -115.54 15.86
N ALA A 276 -20.03 -115.88 15.68
CA ALA A 276 -21.12 -114.91 15.59
C ALA A 276 -21.25 -114.04 16.86
N LYS A 277 -20.94 -114.58 18.05
CA LYS A 277 -20.84 -113.78 19.29
C LYS A 277 -19.65 -112.82 19.28
N LYS A 278 -18.47 -113.24 18.81
CA LYS A 278 -17.31 -112.34 18.68
C LYS A 278 -17.57 -111.21 17.70
N GLU A 279 -18.14 -111.52 16.53
CA GLU A 279 -18.54 -110.52 15.53
C GLU A 279 -19.58 -109.54 16.10
N LEU A 280 -20.55 -110.01 16.90
CA LEU A 280 -21.53 -109.15 17.55
C LEU A 280 -20.89 -108.20 18.60
N GLU A 281 -19.95 -108.69 19.43
CA GLU A 281 -19.22 -107.82 20.37
C GLU A 281 -18.26 -106.86 19.65
N GLU A 282 -17.66 -107.26 18.53
CA GLU A 282 -16.83 -106.37 17.70
C GLU A 282 -17.67 -105.26 17.03
N VAL A 283 -18.85 -105.60 16.51
CA VAL A 283 -19.80 -104.61 15.98
C VAL A 283 -20.28 -103.65 17.07
N LYS A 284 -20.57 -104.14 18.28
CA LYS A 284 -20.89 -103.26 19.43
C LYS A 284 -19.74 -102.32 19.78
N LEU A 285 -18.51 -102.83 19.91
CA LEU A 285 -17.33 -102.02 20.19
C LEU A 285 -17.09 -100.97 19.09
N ASN A 286 -17.38 -101.29 17.82
CA ASN A 286 -17.25 -100.35 16.73
C ASN A 286 -18.39 -99.30 16.71
N ILE A 287 -19.61 -99.66 17.08
CA ILE A 287 -20.71 -98.70 17.32
C ILE A 287 -20.37 -97.76 18.49
N GLU A 288 -19.79 -98.27 19.58
CA GLU A 288 -19.37 -97.48 20.72
C GLU A 288 -18.23 -96.50 20.37
N LYS A 289 -17.20 -96.96 19.66
CA LYS A 289 -16.13 -96.10 19.11
C LYS A 289 -16.71 -94.98 18.23
N LEU A 290 -17.55 -95.32 17.25
CA LEU A 290 -18.18 -94.33 16.36
C LEU A 290 -19.08 -93.36 17.11
N THR A 291 -19.79 -93.81 18.15
CA THR A 291 -20.61 -92.94 19.00
C THR A 291 -19.74 -91.96 19.78
N ASN A 292 -18.62 -92.42 20.34
CA ASN A 292 -17.65 -91.58 21.04
C ASN A 292 -16.96 -90.58 20.09
N GLU A 293 -16.58 -91.01 18.89
CA GLU A 293 -16.01 -90.14 17.85
C GLU A 293 -17.01 -89.07 17.39
N VAL A 294 -18.27 -89.43 17.14
CA VAL A 294 -19.35 -88.47 16.84
C VAL A 294 -19.56 -87.48 18.00
N ASN A 295 -19.41 -87.91 19.25
CA ASN A 295 -19.50 -87.01 20.41
C ASN A 295 -18.29 -86.07 20.51
N ILE A 296 -17.07 -86.54 20.24
CA ILE A 296 -15.86 -85.71 20.14
C ILE A 296 -16.02 -84.67 19.03
N LEU A 297 -16.49 -85.07 17.84
CA LEU A 297 -16.74 -84.19 16.71
C LEU A 297 -17.85 -83.15 16.99
N LYS A 298 -18.89 -83.51 17.75
CA LYS A 298 -19.89 -82.55 18.24
C LYS A 298 -19.28 -81.52 19.18
N VAL A 299 -18.48 -81.95 20.16
CA VAL A 299 -17.79 -81.04 21.12
C VAL A 299 -16.85 -80.09 20.38
N ALA A 300 -16.04 -80.61 19.45
CA ALA A 300 -15.17 -79.80 18.59
C ALA A 300 -15.98 -78.80 17.75
N SER A 301 -17.11 -79.23 17.16
CA SER A 301 -18.01 -78.33 16.40
C SER A 301 -18.63 -77.23 17.28
N THR A 302 -18.91 -77.50 18.56
CA THR A 302 -19.36 -76.45 19.49
C THR A 302 -18.24 -75.51 19.93
N SER A 303 -17.00 -76.00 20.10
CA SER A 303 -15.84 -75.16 20.41
C SER A 303 -15.54 -74.20 19.26
N LEU A 304 -15.40 -74.73 18.03
CA LEU A 304 -15.13 -73.94 16.83
C LEU A 304 -16.23 -72.89 16.54
N LYS A 305 -17.49 -73.15 16.93
CA LYS A 305 -18.56 -72.14 16.86
C LYS A 305 -18.42 -71.04 17.91
N ALA A 306 -18.07 -71.39 19.15
CA ALA A 306 -17.82 -70.41 20.21
C ALA A 306 -16.59 -69.54 19.88
N GLU A 307 -15.53 -70.15 19.35
CA GLU A 307 -14.35 -69.47 18.83
C GLU A 307 -14.70 -68.54 17.65
N LEU A 308 -15.52 -68.99 16.69
CA LEU A 308 -15.96 -68.16 15.56
C LEU A 308 -16.79 -66.94 16.00
N GLU A 309 -17.73 -67.09 16.94
CA GLU A 309 -18.49 -65.92 17.46
C GLU A 309 -17.61 -64.99 18.31
N LYS A 310 -16.60 -65.53 19.00
CA LYS A 310 -15.59 -64.72 19.70
C LYS A 310 -14.74 -63.90 18.72
N GLU A 311 -14.18 -64.53 17.69
CA GLU A 311 -13.39 -63.87 16.63
C GLU A 311 -14.20 -62.78 15.91
N LYS A 312 -15.49 -63.01 15.63
CA LYS A 312 -16.38 -61.97 15.09
C LYS A 312 -16.55 -60.78 16.03
N ALA A 313 -16.66 -61.01 17.33
CA ALA A 313 -16.78 -59.95 18.33
C ALA A 313 -15.48 -59.14 18.46
N GLU A 314 -14.32 -59.80 18.44
CA GLU A 314 -13.01 -59.15 18.45
C GLU A 314 -12.77 -58.36 17.15
N LEU A 315 -13.12 -58.90 15.97
CA LEU A 315 -13.08 -58.18 14.70
C LEU A 315 -13.97 -56.92 14.72
N ALA A 316 -15.20 -57.02 15.24
CA ALA A 316 -16.10 -55.87 15.36
C ALA A 316 -15.54 -54.80 16.32
N ALA A 317 -14.91 -55.20 17.42
CA ALA A 317 -14.25 -54.29 18.35
C ALA A 317 -13.02 -53.60 17.71
N ILE A 318 -12.25 -54.32 16.88
CA ILE A 318 -11.14 -53.76 16.10
C ILE A 318 -11.66 -52.74 15.09
N GLN A 319 -12.71 -53.04 14.33
CA GLN A 319 -13.31 -52.12 13.36
C GLN A 319 -13.85 -50.83 14.01
N GLN A 320 -14.48 -50.93 15.19
CA GLN A 320 -14.90 -49.74 15.96
C GLN A 320 -13.70 -48.91 16.43
N ARG A 321 -12.62 -49.57 16.88
CA ARG A 321 -11.38 -48.90 17.28
C ARG A 321 -10.65 -48.23 16.11
N GLU A 322 -10.66 -48.85 14.94
CA GLU A 322 -10.11 -48.33 13.68
C GLU A 322 -10.89 -47.11 13.19
N GLY A 323 -12.24 -47.14 13.26
CA GLY A 323 -13.09 -45.99 12.98
C GLY A 323 -12.81 -44.81 13.92
N MET A 324 -12.73 -45.07 15.22
CA MET A 324 -12.36 -44.05 16.23
C MET A 324 -10.95 -43.47 16.00
N ALA A 325 -9.98 -44.32 15.65
CA ALA A 325 -8.62 -43.87 15.33
C ALA A 325 -8.60 -43.01 14.05
N SER A 326 -9.38 -43.37 13.03
CA SER A 326 -9.50 -42.61 11.79
C SER A 326 -10.10 -41.22 12.01
N ILE A 327 -11.09 -41.10 12.89
CA ILE A 327 -11.66 -39.81 13.30
C ILE A 327 -10.61 -38.95 14.05
N ALA A 328 -9.83 -39.56 14.94
CA ALA A 328 -8.77 -38.85 15.66
C ALA A 328 -7.65 -38.36 14.72
N VAL A 329 -7.22 -39.18 13.75
CA VAL A 329 -6.26 -38.78 12.71
C VAL A 329 -6.80 -37.59 11.90
N ALA A 330 -8.04 -37.64 11.44
CA ALA A 330 -8.65 -36.54 10.67
C ALA A 330 -8.77 -35.23 11.49
N SER A 331 -8.97 -35.30 12.82
CA SER A 331 -8.92 -34.11 13.67
C SER A 331 -7.50 -33.51 13.74
N LEU A 332 -6.50 -34.36 13.98
CA LEU A 332 -5.10 -33.96 14.07
C LEU A 332 -4.57 -33.40 12.74
N GLU A 333 -5.00 -33.95 11.60
CA GLU A 333 -4.71 -33.39 10.26
C GLU A 333 -5.33 -32.00 10.08
N ALA A 334 -6.58 -31.79 10.53
CA ALA A 334 -7.26 -30.50 10.46
C ALA A 334 -6.69 -29.45 11.45
N GLU A 335 -6.09 -29.87 12.55
CA GLU A 335 -5.34 -29.00 13.48
C GLU A 335 -3.95 -28.67 12.93
N LEU A 336 -3.28 -29.64 12.31
CA LEU A 336 -2.01 -29.46 11.62
C LEU A 336 -2.13 -28.50 10.43
N ASP A 337 -3.21 -28.55 9.66
CA ASP A 337 -3.43 -27.63 8.53
C ASP A 337 -3.88 -26.22 8.97
N ARG A 338 -4.55 -26.09 10.12
CA ARG A 338 -4.76 -24.76 10.76
C ARG A 338 -3.44 -24.15 11.20
N THR A 339 -2.64 -24.88 11.98
CA THR A 339 -1.37 -24.38 12.51
C THR A 339 -0.37 -24.04 11.39
N LYS A 340 -0.28 -24.83 10.31
CA LYS A 340 0.46 -24.44 9.08
C LYS A 340 -0.02 -23.10 8.51
N SER A 341 -1.33 -22.88 8.44
CA SER A 341 -1.94 -21.66 7.90
C SER A 341 -1.69 -20.45 8.80
N GLU A 342 -1.76 -20.63 10.11
CA GLU A 342 -1.46 -19.61 11.12
C GLU A 342 0.02 -19.22 11.11
N ILE A 343 0.93 -20.19 10.99
CA ILE A 343 2.37 -19.95 10.80
C ILE A 343 2.64 -19.17 9.51
N ALA A 344 1.98 -19.52 8.40
CA ALA A 344 2.13 -18.79 7.14
C ALA A 344 1.64 -17.34 7.23
N LEU A 345 0.53 -17.09 7.96
CA LEU A 345 0.04 -15.73 8.24
C LEU A 345 0.97 -14.95 9.17
N ALA A 346 1.56 -15.60 10.18
CA ALA A 346 2.55 -14.99 11.07
C ALA A 346 3.82 -14.59 10.30
N GLN A 347 4.35 -15.47 9.43
CA GLN A 347 5.50 -15.18 8.58
C GLN A 347 5.24 -14.06 7.55
N LEU A 348 3.98 -13.86 7.13
CA LEU A 348 3.62 -12.73 6.27
C LEU A 348 3.68 -11.41 7.04
N LYS A 349 3.08 -11.36 8.24
CA LYS A 349 3.15 -10.21 9.14
C LYS A 349 4.59 -9.87 9.55
N GLU A 350 5.38 -10.88 9.89
CA GLU A 350 6.79 -10.73 10.25
C GLU A 350 7.61 -10.07 9.11
N LYS A 351 7.29 -10.39 7.85
CA LYS A 351 7.91 -9.74 6.68
C LYS A 351 7.45 -8.30 6.52
N GLU A 352 6.15 -8.03 6.65
CA GLU A 352 5.56 -6.69 6.59
C GLU A 352 6.11 -5.77 7.71
N GLU A 353 6.32 -6.32 8.91
CA GLU A 353 6.94 -5.62 10.04
C GLU A 353 8.44 -5.38 9.84
N LYS A 354 9.17 -6.35 9.27
CA LYS A 354 10.59 -6.16 8.87
C LYS A 354 10.75 -5.13 7.76
N GLU A 355 9.84 -5.09 6.80
CA GLU A 355 9.82 -4.08 5.73
C GLU A 355 9.61 -2.67 6.32
N LYS A 356 8.59 -2.50 7.19
CA LYS A 356 8.37 -1.26 7.94
C LYS A 356 9.57 -0.88 8.83
N MET A 357 10.23 -1.85 9.45
CA MET A 357 11.43 -1.64 10.28
C MET A 357 12.66 -1.20 9.45
N VAL A 358 12.70 -1.50 8.15
CA VAL A 358 13.70 -1.00 7.20
C VAL A 358 13.29 0.36 6.61
N GLU A 359 11.98 0.62 6.48
CA GLU A 359 11.46 1.89 5.95
C GLU A 359 11.55 3.06 6.94
N LEU A 360 11.18 2.83 8.20
CA LEU A 360 11.18 3.84 9.28
C LEU A 360 12.53 4.55 9.45
N PRO A 361 13.69 3.86 9.49
CA PRO A 361 15.00 4.51 9.54
C PRO A 361 15.32 5.38 8.32
N LYS A 362 14.86 5.00 7.11
CA LYS A 362 15.03 5.84 5.91
C LYS A 362 14.22 7.12 6.03
N GLN A 363 12.94 7.01 6.40
CA GLN A 363 12.05 8.16 6.60
C GLN A 363 12.59 9.11 7.70
N LEU A 364 13.16 8.55 8.78
CA LEU A 364 13.83 9.33 9.83
C LEU A 364 15.08 10.05 9.29
N GLN A 365 15.90 9.37 8.46
CA GLN A 365 17.09 9.95 7.84
C GLN A 365 16.74 11.06 6.83
N GLU A 366 15.71 10.85 6.01
CA GLU A 366 15.19 11.84 5.05
C GLU A 366 14.63 13.07 5.79
N ALA A 367 13.83 12.87 6.86
CA ALA A 367 13.32 13.96 7.69
C ALA A 367 14.44 14.73 8.40
N ALA A 368 15.50 14.06 8.86
CA ALA A 368 16.68 14.72 9.43
C ALA A 368 17.42 15.57 8.38
N GLN A 369 17.64 15.03 7.17
CA GLN A 369 18.26 15.78 6.07
C GLN A 369 17.42 16.99 5.65
N GLU A 370 16.09 16.88 5.61
CA GLU A 370 15.22 18.00 5.26
C GLU A 370 15.19 19.06 6.36
N ALA A 371 15.21 18.65 7.64
CA ALA A 371 15.35 19.57 8.76
C ALA A 371 16.69 20.34 8.72
N ASP A 372 17.79 19.71 8.28
CA ASP A 372 19.08 20.38 8.14
C ASP A 372 19.14 21.32 6.91
N LYS A 373 18.49 20.96 5.79
CA LYS A 373 18.27 21.90 4.67
C LYS A 373 17.47 23.13 5.12
N ALA A 374 16.37 22.91 5.86
CA ALA A 374 15.54 23.99 6.38
C ALA A 374 16.31 24.92 7.33
N LYS A 375 17.18 24.38 8.21
CA LYS A 375 18.09 25.19 9.04
C LYS A 375 19.05 26.02 8.19
N ALA A 376 19.64 25.45 7.14
CA ALA A 376 20.56 26.15 6.25
C ALA A 376 19.87 27.31 5.51
N LEU A 377 18.69 27.07 4.94
CA LEU A 377 17.88 28.11 4.28
C LEU A 377 17.45 29.21 5.26
N ALA A 378 17.01 28.84 6.47
CA ALA A 378 16.66 29.80 7.52
C ALA A 378 17.87 30.62 8.01
N GLN A 379 19.09 30.09 7.90
CA GLN A 379 20.31 30.85 8.22
C GLN A 379 20.68 31.81 7.09
N ILE A 380 20.61 31.39 5.83
CA ILE A 380 20.83 32.26 4.66
C ILE A 380 19.88 33.47 4.71
N ALA A 381 18.59 33.24 4.94
CA ALA A 381 17.59 34.30 5.06
C ALA A 381 17.86 35.28 6.22
N ARG A 382 18.46 34.82 7.33
CA ARG A 382 18.89 35.70 8.44
C ARG A 382 20.10 36.55 8.08
N ASP A 383 21.07 35.99 7.36
CA ASP A 383 22.27 36.72 6.92
C ASP A 383 21.96 37.72 5.80
N GLU A 384 20.98 37.42 4.94
CA GLU A 384 20.41 38.38 3.97
C GLU A 384 19.64 39.50 4.66
N LEU A 385 18.76 39.17 5.62
CA LEU A 385 18.07 40.17 6.45
C LEU A 385 19.04 41.06 7.25
N ARG A 386 20.18 40.51 7.68
CA ARG A 386 21.23 41.28 8.36
C ARG A 386 21.91 42.26 7.40
N LYS A 387 22.33 41.82 6.21
CA LYS A 387 22.89 42.71 5.17
C LYS A 387 21.93 43.83 4.79
N ALA A 388 20.66 43.51 4.53
CA ALA A 388 19.63 44.50 4.19
C ALA A 388 19.43 45.56 5.29
N LYS A 389 19.60 45.19 6.58
CA LYS A 389 19.58 46.15 7.70
C LYS A 389 20.84 47.01 7.77
N GLU A 390 22.01 46.42 7.50
CA GLU A 390 23.30 47.14 7.43
C GLU A 390 23.28 48.18 6.29
N GLU A 391 22.78 47.80 5.11
CA GLU A 391 22.57 48.67 3.95
C GLU A 391 21.52 49.77 4.24
N ALA A 392 20.40 49.43 4.91
CA ALA A 392 19.37 50.41 5.26
C ALA A 392 19.85 51.47 6.27
N GLU A 393 20.60 51.08 7.30
CA GLU A 393 21.21 52.04 8.23
C GLU A 393 22.31 52.87 7.56
N GLN A 394 23.07 52.31 6.62
CA GLN A 394 24.03 53.08 5.80
C GLN A 394 23.32 54.12 4.92
N ALA A 395 22.22 53.75 4.26
CA ALA A 395 21.42 54.67 3.45
C ALA A 395 20.77 55.78 4.30
N LYS A 396 20.28 55.44 5.49
CA LYS A 396 19.72 56.38 6.48
C LYS A 396 20.77 57.35 7.02
N ALA A 397 22.00 56.88 7.30
CA ALA A 397 23.13 57.73 7.66
C ALA A 397 23.47 58.70 6.51
N ALA A 398 23.57 58.19 5.27
CA ALA A 398 23.81 59.02 4.09
C ALA A 398 22.72 60.10 3.92
N ALA A 399 21.44 59.73 4.03
CA ALA A 399 20.32 60.66 3.96
C ALA A 399 20.42 61.78 5.02
N SER A 400 20.77 61.46 6.27
CA SER A 400 21.00 62.45 7.33
C SER A 400 22.15 63.42 7.01
N THR A 401 23.24 62.94 6.38
CA THR A 401 24.32 63.83 5.91
C THR A 401 23.92 64.70 4.71
N MET A 402 22.94 64.29 3.90
CA MET A 402 22.40 65.13 2.83
C MET A 402 21.39 66.15 3.36
N GLU A 403 20.55 65.76 4.34
CA GLU A 403 19.60 66.68 4.99
C GLU A 403 20.33 67.80 5.75
N SER A 404 21.38 67.48 6.49
CA SER A 404 22.20 68.49 7.19
C SER A 404 22.90 69.47 6.23
N LYS A 405 23.39 68.99 5.07
CA LYS A 405 23.91 69.85 3.99
C LYS A 405 22.81 70.74 3.38
N LEU A 406 21.62 70.20 3.16
CA LEU A 406 20.47 70.94 2.63
C LEU A 406 20.05 72.06 3.60
N ARG A 407 19.98 71.77 4.91
CA ARG A 407 19.71 72.77 5.96
C ARG A 407 20.81 73.84 6.08
N ALA A 408 22.07 73.51 5.76
CA ALA A 408 23.15 74.50 5.68
C ALA A 408 22.96 75.43 4.47
N ALA A 409 22.76 74.86 3.27
CA ALA A 409 22.51 75.62 2.05
C ALA A 409 21.25 76.51 2.14
N GLN A 410 20.20 76.07 2.82
CA GLN A 410 19.03 76.90 3.13
C GLN A 410 19.41 78.15 3.94
N LYS A 411 20.23 78.00 4.99
CA LYS A 411 20.70 79.15 5.80
C LYS A 411 21.64 80.07 5.02
N GLU A 412 22.46 79.53 4.12
CA GLU A 412 23.28 80.34 3.21
C GLU A 412 22.41 81.15 2.24
N ILE A 413 21.33 80.57 1.70
CA ILE A 413 20.35 81.27 0.87
C ILE A 413 19.58 82.34 1.66
N GLU A 414 19.22 82.07 2.92
CA GLU A 414 18.60 83.06 3.81
C GLU A 414 19.54 84.22 4.14
N ALA A 415 20.81 83.93 4.43
CA ALA A 415 21.84 84.93 4.66
C ALA A 415 22.13 85.77 3.40
N ALA A 416 22.18 85.13 2.22
CA ALA A 416 22.32 85.83 0.94
C ALA A 416 21.12 86.77 0.68
N LYS A 417 19.88 86.32 0.91
CA LYS A 417 18.66 87.16 0.81
C LYS A 417 18.61 88.27 1.85
N ALA A 418 19.19 88.08 3.03
CA ALA A 418 19.34 89.15 4.02
C ALA A 418 20.38 90.19 3.55
N SER A 419 21.51 89.75 2.99
CA SER A 419 22.54 90.63 2.43
C SER A 419 22.04 91.38 1.18
N GLU A 420 21.24 90.73 0.33
CA GLU A 420 20.53 91.33 -0.81
C GLU A 420 19.61 92.47 -0.36
N LYS A 421 18.78 92.23 0.67
CA LYS A 421 17.92 93.27 1.26
C LYS A 421 18.70 94.43 1.87
N LEU A 422 19.83 94.16 2.52
CA LEU A 422 20.72 95.20 3.05
C LEU A 422 21.39 96.00 1.93
N ALA A 423 21.81 95.35 0.83
CA ALA A 423 22.36 96.03 -0.33
C ALA A 423 21.31 96.91 -1.02
N LEU A 424 20.08 96.41 -1.21
CA LEU A 424 18.96 97.20 -1.74
C LEU A 424 18.61 98.39 -0.83
N ALA A 425 18.59 98.20 0.50
CA ALA A 425 18.38 99.30 1.44
C ALA A 425 19.51 100.34 1.39
N ALA A 426 20.77 99.92 1.24
CA ALA A 426 21.91 100.81 1.06
C ALA A 426 21.87 101.56 -0.28
N ILE A 427 21.46 100.91 -1.37
CA ILE A 427 21.25 101.55 -2.68
C ILE A 427 20.13 102.60 -2.59
N ASN A 428 19.02 102.28 -1.95
CA ASN A 428 17.93 103.24 -1.76
C ASN A 428 18.36 104.42 -0.88
N ALA A 429 19.05 104.18 0.24
CA ALA A 429 19.57 105.24 1.09
C ALA A 429 20.62 106.11 0.37
N LEU A 430 21.45 105.53 -0.50
CA LEU A 430 22.38 106.26 -1.36
C LEU A 430 21.63 107.09 -2.41
N ALA A 431 20.62 106.55 -3.08
CA ALA A 431 19.79 107.28 -4.04
C ALA A 431 18.98 108.42 -3.39
N GLU A 432 18.45 108.21 -2.18
CA GLU A 432 17.83 109.24 -1.36
C GLU A 432 18.86 110.32 -0.99
N SER A 433 20.08 109.94 -0.57
CA SER A 433 21.14 110.90 -0.23
C SER A 433 21.66 111.68 -1.45
N GLU A 434 21.80 111.04 -2.62
CA GLU A 434 22.07 111.74 -3.88
C GLU A 434 20.92 112.69 -4.20
N SER A 435 19.66 112.27 -4.09
CA SER A 435 18.52 113.15 -4.39
C SER A 435 18.47 114.39 -3.48
N ALA A 436 18.91 114.27 -2.23
CA ALA A 436 19.04 115.40 -1.30
C ALA A 436 20.32 116.25 -1.54
N GLN A 437 21.37 115.67 -2.12
CA GLN A 437 22.63 116.36 -2.43
C GLN A 437 22.63 117.01 -3.82
N ARG A 438 21.78 116.56 -4.75
CA ARG A 438 21.59 117.15 -6.09
C ARG A 438 21.01 118.57 -6.07
N ASP A 439 20.53 119.03 -4.92
CA ASP A 439 20.11 120.43 -4.69
C ASP A 439 21.29 121.38 -4.36
N ASN A 440 22.53 120.90 -4.19
CA ASN A 440 23.70 121.75 -3.89
C ASN A 440 25.01 121.32 -4.60
N ASP A 441 25.25 121.96 -5.75
CA ASP A 441 26.56 122.27 -6.39
C ASP A 441 27.50 121.14 -6.91
N GLU A 442 28.53 121.59 -7.63
CA GLU A 442 29.24 120.88 -8.70
C GLU A 442 30.62 120.29 -8.29
N ASP A 443 31.09 119.31 -9.09
CA ASP A 443 32.50 118.90 -9.28
C ASP A 443 33.29 118.30 -8.07
N SER A 444 34.17 117.30 -8.20
CA SER A 444 34.65 116.52 -9.38
C SER A 444 35.18 115.12 -8.94
N PRO A 445 36.01 114.33 -9.66
CA PRO A 445 35.57 113.00 -10.09
C PRO A 445 36.19 111.79 -9.36
N ALA A 446 35.37 110.75 -9.20
CA ALA A 446 35.82 109.36 -8.99
C ALA A 446 35.24 108.37 -10.04
N GLY A 447 34.52 108.89 -11.05
CA GLY A 447 34.01 108.09 -12.17
C GLY A 447 35.07 107.86 -13.24
N VAL A 448 35.03 106.69 -13.88
CA VAL A 448 35.79 106.44 -15.12
C VAL A 448 35.18 107.31 -16.21
N THR A 449 35.91 108.34 -16.64
CA THR A 449 35.51 109.25 -17.71
C THR A 449 35.65 108.58 -19.08
N LEU A 450 34.68 107.71 -19.39
CA LEU A 450 34.39 107.31 -20.77
C LEU A 450 34.12 108.57 -21.60
N SER A 451 34.71 108.65 -22.79
CA SER A 451 34.28 109.64 -23.78
C SER A 451 32.82 109.40 -24.19
N LEU A 452 32.17 110.42 -24.75
CA LEU A 452 30.76 110.32 -25.16
C LEU A 452 30.55 109.19 -26.19
N GLU A 453 31.46 109.08 -27.17
CA GLU A 453 31.56 107.96 -28.11
C GLU A 453 31.72 106.60 -27.40
N GLU A 454 32.63 106.46 -26.43
CA GLU A 454 32.82 105.18 -25.72
C GLU A 454 31.60 104.79 -24.88
N TYR A 455 30.91 105.75 -24.26
CA TYR A 455 29.65 105.51 -23.58
C TYR A 455 28.57 105.03 -24.56
N TYR A 456 28.40 105.69 -25.70
CA TYR A 456 27.44 105.25 -26.72
C TYR A 456 27.82 103.90 -27.34
N GLU A 457 29.10 103.61 -27.57
CA GLU A 457 29.55 102.30 -28.03
C GLU A 457 29.28 101.20 -27.01
N LEU A 458 29.56 101.42 -25.73
CA LEU A 458 29.32 100.43 -24.68
C LEU A 458 27.82 100.23 -24.40
N SER A 459 27.04 101.32 -24.38
CA SER A 459 25.58 101.27 -24.29
C SER A 459 24.97 100.49 -25.47
N LYS A 460 25.42 100.77 -26.70
CA LYS A 460 24.99 100.05 -27.90
C LYS A 460 25.38 98.57 -27.86
N LYS A 461 26.61 98.23 -27.46
CA LYS A 461 27.07 96.83 -27.31
C LYS A 461 26.30 96.09 -26.21
N ALA A 462 25.95 96.76 -25.12
CA ALA A 462 25.11 96.18 -24.06
C ALA A 462 23.68 95.90 -24.56
N HIS A 463 23.07 96.84 -25.29
CA HIS A 463 21.73 96.66 -25.84
C HIS A 463 21.71 95.61 -26.96
N GLU A 464 22.71 95.56 -27.84
CA GLU A 464 22.87 94.49 -28.84
C GLU A 464 23.04 93.10 -28.20
N ALA A 465 23.67 93.02 -27.02
CA ALA A 465 23.78 91.78 -26.25
C ALA A 465 22.45 91.42 -25.55
N GLU A 466 21.71 92.41 -25.05
CA GLU A 466 20.37 92.27 -24.49
C GLU A 466 19.36 91.78 -25.55
N GLU A 467 19.34 92.41 -26.74
CA GLU A 467 18.53 91.96 -27.88
C GLU A 467 18.87 90.52 -28.27
N GLN A 468 20.15 90.16 -28.36
CA GLN A 468 20.57 88.78 -28.62
C GLN A 468 20.14 87.79 -27.51
N ALA A 469 20.15 88.21 -26.25
CA ALA A 469 19.65 87.40 -25.15
C ALA A 469 18.12 87.22 -25.24
N ASN A 470 17.37 88.30 -25.49
CA ASN A 470 15.92 88.30 -25.65
C ASN A 470 15.48 87.46 -26.86
N VAL A 471 16.20 87.50 -27.98
CA VAL A 471 15.96 86.62 -29.14
C VAL A 471 16.20 85.15 -28.80
N ARG A 472 17.24 84.82 -28.01
CA ARG A 472 17.48 83.44 -27.54
C ARG A 472 16.41 82.96 -26.56
N VAL A 473 15.94 83.83 -25.66
CA VAL A 473 14.84 83.53 -24.73
C VAL A 473 13.53 83.30 -25.50
N ALA A 474 13.19 84.18 -26.46
CA ALA A 474 12.01 84.02 -27.31
C ALA A 474 12.06 82.71 -28.13
N ALA A 475 13.22 82.38 -28.70
CA ALA A 475 13.41 81.11 -29.42
C ALA A 475 13.25 79.89 -28.49
N ALA A 476 13.79 79.93 -27.27
CA ALA A 476 13.62 78.87 -26.27
C ALA A 476 12.15 78.75 -25.80
N MET A 477 11.47 79.88 -25.58
CA MET A 477 10.04 79.90 -25.22
C MET A 477 9.18 79.32 -26.35
N SER A 478 9.46 79.64 -27.61
CA SER A 478 8.76 79.07 -28.76
C SER A 478 8.98 77.55 -28.88
N GLN A 479 10.20 77.05 -28.61
CA GLN A 479 10.46 75.60 -28.54
C GLN A 479 9.70 74.92 -27.38
N ILE A 480 9.63 75.55 -26.20
CA ILE A 480 8.86 75.07 -25.05
C ILE A 480 7.37 75.06 -25.35
N GLU A 481 6.85 76.07 -26.04
CA GLU A 481 5.46 76.14 -26.47
C GLU A 481 5.14 75.00 -27.44
N VAL A 482 5.91 74.84 -28.53
CA VAL A 482 5.79 73.72 -29.48
C VAL A 482 5.91 72.36 -28.79
N ALA A 483 6.76 72.21 -27.77
CA ALA A 483 6.90 70.99 -26.99
C ALA A 483 5.62 70.68 -26.18
N LYS A 484 5.10 71.64 -25.40
CA LYS A 484 3.83 71.51 -24.66
C LYS A 484 2.66 71.19 -25.60
N ASP A 485 2.65 71.84 -26.75
CA ASP A 485 1.65 71.65 -27.81
C ASP A 485 1.74 70.23 -28.41
N SER A 486 2.93 69.63 -28.46
CA SER A 486 3.13 68.23 -28.86
C SER A 486 2.72 67.24 -27.75
N GLU A 487 2.96 67.59 -26.49
CA GLU A 487 2.56 66.83 -25.30
C GLU A 487 1.02 66.73 -25.22
N LEU A 488 0.32 67.87 -25.29
CA LEU A 488 -1.15 67.93 -25.30
C LEU A 488 -1.76 67.11 -26.45
N ARG A 489 -1.19 67.19 -27.66
CA ARG A 489 -1.60 66.34 -28.80
C ARG A 489 -1.35 64.85 -28.54
N SER A 490 -0.35 64.48 -27.74
CA SER A 490 -0.09 63.08 -27.37
C SER A 490 -1.04 62.58 -26.28
N LEU A 491 -1.37 63.43 -25.30
CA LEU A 491 -2.32 63.13 -24.23
C LEU A 491 -3.75 62.95 -24.77
N ASN A 492 -4.19 63.81 -25.70
CA ASN A 492 -5.49 63.68 -26.35
C ASN A 492 -5.61 62.36 -27.11
N LYS A 493 -4.58 61.96 -27.88
CA LYS A 493 -4.54 60.66 -28.57
C LYS A 493 -4.57 59.47 -27.60
N LEU A 494 -3.92 59.58 -26.44
CA LEU A 494 -3.96 58.57 -25.39
C LEU A 494 -5.37 58.47 -24.77
N GLU A 495 -6.08 59.59 -24.61
CA GLU A 495 -7.47 59.60 -24.14
C GLU A 495 -8.45 59.01 -25.18
N GLU A 496 -8.29 59.35 -26.47
CA GLU A 496 -9.03 58.75 -27.57
C GLU A 496 -8.82 57.22 -27.62
N ALA A 497 -7.58 56.75 -27.52
CA ALA A 497 -7.27 55.32 -27.45
C ALA A 497 -7.88 54.64 -26.21
N LYS A 498 -7.94 55.31 -25.05
CA LYS A 498 -8.65 54.83 -23.85
C LYS A 498 -10.16 54.73 -24.08
N ARG A 499 -10.78 55.72 -24.74
CA ARG A 499 -12.21 55.72 -25.11
C ARG A 499 -12.54 54.58 -26.08
N GLU A 500 -11.80 54.44 -27.18
CA GLU A 500 -11.99 53.31 -28.11
C GLU A 500 -11.81 51.96 -27.43
N LEU A 501 -10.86 51.83 -26.50
CA LEU A 501 -10.63 50.59 -25.75
C LEU A 501 -11.79 50.25 -24.81
N ALA A 502 -12.41 51.26 -24.19
CA ALA A 502 -13.63 51.09 -23.41
C ALA A 502 -14.83 50.68 -24.29
N GLU A 503 -15.00 51.31 -25.45
CA GLU A 503 -16.02 50.93 -26.44
C GLU A 503 -15.84 49.50 -26.95
N ARG A 504 -14.61 49.09 -27.29
CA ARG A 504 -14.29 47.71 -27.71
C ARG A 504 -14.56 46.69 -26.59
N LYS A 505 -14.25 47.02 -25.33
CA LYS A 505 -14.61 46.18 -24.16
C LYS A 505 -16.13 46.04 -24.00
N ASN A 506 -16.88 47.14 -24.13
CA ASN A 506 -18.34 47.13 -24.04
C ASN A 506 -18.99 46.34 -25.19
N ALA A 507 -18.51 46.52 -26.42
CA ALA A 507 -18.94 45.75 -27.59
C ALA A 507 -18.66 44.24 -27.42
N LEU A 508 -17.49 43.88 -26.89
CA LEU A 508 -17.12 42.50 -26.57
C LEU A 508 -18.03 41.90 -25.49
N LYS A 509 -18.34 42.63 -24.41
CA LYS A 509 -19.29 42.18 -23.38
C LYS A 509 -20.68 41.92 -23.98
N ILE A 510 -21.19 42.85 -24.78
CA ILE A 510 -22.49 42.70 -25.47
C ILE A 510 -22.47 41.50 -26.44
N ALA A 511 -21.34 41.23 -27.10
CA ALA A 511 -21.20 40.05 -27.97
C ALA A 511 -21.18 38.73 -27.18
N LEU A 512 -20.51 38.69 -26.01
CA LEU A 512 -20.53 37.53 -25.12
C LEU A 512 -21.93 37.26 -24.58
N GLU A 513 -22.62 38.26 -24.04
CA GLU A 513 -24.00 38.10 -23.55
C GLU A 513 -24.96 37.59 -24.64
N LYS A 514 -24.81 38.06 -25.88
CA LYS A 514 -25.59 37.58 -27.03
C LYS A 514 -25.24 36.13 -27.37
N ALA A 515 -23.97 35.75 -27.31
CA ALA A 515 -23.52 34.37 -27.54
C ALA A 515 -23.99 33.42 -26.42
N GLU A 516 -24.10 33.88 -25.19
CA GLU A 516 -24.64 33.13 -24.05
C GLU A 516 -26.14 32.94 -24.17
N LYS A 517 -26.90 34.00 -24.39
CA LYS A 517 -28.35 33.94 -24.66
C LYS A 517 -28.67 33.02 -25.86
N ALA A 518 -27.80 32.97 -26.87
CA ALA A 518 -27.91 32.02 -27.99
C ALA A 518 -27.59 30.56 -27.60
N LYS A 519 -26.62 30.31 -26.70
CA LYS A 519 -26.35 28.97 -26.13
C LYS A 519 -27.53 28.50 -25.26
N GLU A 520 -28.08 29.38 -24.42
CA GLU A 520 -29.24 29.11 -23.57
C GLU A 520 -30.47 28.76 -24.42
N GLY A 521 -30.80 29.59 -25.42
CA GLY A 521 -31.89 29.30 -26.36
C GLY A 521 -31.70 27.97 -27.10
N LYS A 522 -30.48 27.66 -27.54
CA LYS A 522 -30.14 26.35 -28.13
C LYS A 522 -30.36 25.20 -27.14
N LEU A 523 -29.95 25.36 -25.87
CA LEU A 523 -30.14 24.34 -24.83
C LEU A 523 -31.63 24.14 -24.50
N GLY A 524 -32.42 25.22 -24.44
CA GLY A 524 -33.87 25.17 -24.25
C GLY A 524 -34.56 24.38 -25.37
N VAL A 525 -34.32 24.74 -26.63
CA VAL A 525 -34.84 24.02 -27.80
C VAL A 525 -34.37 22.55 -27.82
N GLU A 526 -33.14 22.25 -27.38
CA GLU A 526 -32.68 20.87 -27.28
C GLU A 526 -33.32 20.11 -26.10
N GLN A 527 -33.67 20.76 -24.99
CA GLN A 527 -34.44 20.16 -23.91
C GLN A 527 -35.89 19.87 -24.34
N GLU A 528 -36.55 20.81 -25.02
CA GLU A 528 -37.87 20.59 -25.62
C GLU A 528 -37.84 19.44 -26.64
N LEU A 529 -36.82 19.41 -27.50
CA LEU A 529 -36.65 18.33 -28.47
C LEU A 529 -36.33 16.98 -27.81
N ARG A 530 -35.69 16.96 -26.62
CA ARG A 530 -35.56 15.74 -25.79
C ARG A 530 -36.91 15.32 -25.20
N LYS A 531 -37.70 16.24 -24.65
CA LYS A 531 -39.07 15.98 -24.14
C LYS A 531 -39.98 15.44 -25.25
N TRP A 532 -40.04 16.13 -26.39
CA TRP A 532 -40.82 15.73 -27.56
C TRP A 532 -40.44 14.35 -28.09
N ARG A 533 -39.13 14.03 -28.15
CA ARG A 533 -38.68 12.66 -28.48
C ARG A 533 -39.16 11.63 -27.46
N ALA A 534 -39.10 11.93 -26.17
CA ALA A 534 -39.55 11.02 -25.10
C ALA A 534 -41.07 10.80 -25.13
N GLU A 535 -41.85 11.86 -25.32
CA GLU A 535 -43.30 11.79 -25.52
C GLU A 535 -43.66 11.02 -26.79
N HIS A 536 -42.97 11.25 -27.91
CA HIS A 536 -43.20 10.53 -29.15
C HIS A 536 -42.78 9.05 -29.03
N GLU A 537 -41.75 8.74 -28.24
CA GLU A 537 -41.34 7.37 -27.90
C GLU A 537 -42.40 6.66 -27.04
N GLN A 538 -42.98 7.36 -26.06
CA GLN A 538 -44.11 6.87 -25.26
C GLN A 538 -45.38 6.68 -26.12
N ARG A 539 -45.71 7.64 -27.00
CA ARG A 539 -46.85 7.53 -27.93
C ARG A 539 -46.66 6.38 -28.93
N ARG A 540 -45.43 6.13 -29.41
CA ARG A 540 -45.16 4.89 -30.18
C ARG A 540 -45.45 3.66 -29.35
N LYS A 541 -44.92 3.55 -28.12
CA LYS A 541 -45.13 2.37 -27.26
C LYS A 541 -46.60 2.14 -26.90
N ALA A 542 -47.40 3.19 -26.77
CA ALA A 542 -48.85 3.10 -26.58
C ALA A 542 -49.62 2.71 -27.86
N ALA A 543 -49.10 3.07 -29.04
CA ALA A 543 -49.64 2.60 -30.33
C ALA A 543 -49.18 1.17 -30.69
N GLU A 544 -48.01 0.75 -30.20
CA GLU A 544 -47.40 -0.58 -30.43
C GLU A 544 -48.12 -1.70 -29.65
N SER A 545 -49.06 -1.34 -28.76
CA SER A 545 -50.06 -2.22 -28.14
C SER A 545 -51.38 -2.35 -28.94
N VAL A 546 -51.44 -1.88 -30.19
CA VAL A 546 -52.60 -2.01 -31.10
C VAL A 546 -52.13 -2.54 -32.47
N PRO A 547 -52.83 -3.50 -33.11
CA PRO A 547 -52.37 -4.11 -34.37
C PRO A 547 -52.34 -3.11 -35.55
N PRO A 548 -51.48 -3.34 -36.55
CA PRO A 548 -51.13 -2.35 -37.56
C PRO A 548 -52.23 -2.10 -38.59
N VAL A 549 -52.54 -0.82 -38.83
CA VAL A 549 -53.39 -0.38 -39.94
C VAL A 549 -52.58 0.48 -40.91
N VAL A 550 -52.71 0.15 -42.20
CA VAL A 550 -52.03 0.81 -43.31
C VAL A 550 -52.75 2.09 -43.71
N ASN A 551 -52.03 3.22 -43.88
CA ASN A 551 -52.10 4.01 -45.13
C ASN A 551 -51.07 5.14 -45.26
N SER A 552 -50.97 5.67 -46.48
CA SER A 552 -50.04 6.69 -46.95
C SER A 552 -50.55 8.13 -46.80
N ASN A 553 -49.66 9.13 -46.92
CA ASN A 553 -49.66 10.07 -48.06
C ASN A 553 -48.50 11.09 -48.07
N LYS A 554 -48.20 11.63 -49.26
CA LYS A 554 -47.28 12.76 -49.52
C LYS A 554 -48.05 14.09 -49.45
N ILE A 555 -47.38 15.22 -49.17
CA ILE A 555 -47.51 16.53 -49.86
C ILE A 555 -46.14 17.27 -49.77
N LEU A 556 -45.91 18.30 -50.60
CA LEU A 556 -44.63 19.01 -50.83
C LEU A 556 -44.67 20.50 -50.44
N ARG A 557 -43.49 21.05 -50.08
CA ARG A 557 -42.95 22.40 -50.41
C ARG A 557 -43.90 23.63 -50.43
N ALA A 558 -43.58 24.65 -49.61
CA ALA A 558 -43.57 26.07 -50.01
C ALA A 558 -42.75 26.97 -49.03
N SER A 559 -42.31 28.12 -49.51
CA SER A 559 -41.85 29.30 -48.74
C SER A 559 -42.61 30.53 -49.25
N PRO A 560 -42.66 31.63 -48.49
CA PRO A 560 -42.38 32.92 -49.11
C PRO A 560 -41.57 33.90 -48.23
N GLU A 561 -41.03 34.94 -48.86
CA GLU A 561 -40.46 36.13 -48.22
C GLU A 561 -41.55 37.19 -47.95
N LEU A 562 -41.25 38.20 -47.12
CA LEU A 562 -41.92 39.50 -47.18
C LEU A 562 -40.99 40.64 -46.75
N ARG A 563 -41.09 41.79 -47.42
CA ARG A 563 -40.40 43.06 -47.09
C ARG A 563 -41.35 44.05 -46.39
N SER A 564 -40.79 45.04 -45.71
CA SER A 564 -41.30 46.42 -45.70
C SER A 564 -40.21 47.41 -45.25
N ASP A 565 -40.27 48.64 -45.77
CA ASP A 565 -39.22 49.67 -45.71
C ASP A 565 -39.64 50.93 -44.92
N SER A 566 -38.66 51.82 -44.64
CA SER A 566 -38.74 53.23 -44.17
C SER A 566 -38.04 53.49 -42.83
N LYS A 567 -37.40 54.66 -42.58
CA LYS A 567 -37.36 55.94 -43.32
C LYS A 567 -35.98 56.62 -43.20
N ARG A 568 -35.75 57.73 -43.93
CA ARG A 568 -34.42 58.37 -44.12
C ARG A 568 -34.51 59.91 -44.13
N LEU A 569 -33.51 60.58 -43.54
CA LEU A 569 -33.01 61.93 -43.88
C LEU A 569 -31.46 61.83 -43.80
N VAL A 570 -30.59 62.34 -44.70
CA VAL A 570 -30.50 63.64 -45.42
C VAL A 570 -30.08 64.76 -44.47
N GLY A 571 -28.96 65.48 -44.65
CA GLY A 571 -27.85 65.44 -45.62
C GLY A 571 -26.62 66.19 -45.02
N THR A 572 -25.54 66.60 -45.71
CA THR A 572 -25.22 66.62 -47.15
C THR A 572 -23.68 66.58 -47.36
N SER A 573 -23.28 66.14 -48.56
CA SER A 573 -21.96 66.20 -49.25
C SER A 573 -21.16 67.53 -49.08
N HIS A 574 -19.86 67.62 -49.40
CA HIS A 574 -19.28 67.35 -50.73
C HIS A 574 -17.79 66.92 -50.79
N ASN A 575 -17.52 66.06 -51.79
CA ASN A 575 -16.40 66.00 -52.76
C ASN A 575 -14.94 66.22 -52.24
N SER A 576 -14.02 65.25 -52.29
CA SER A 576 -13.46 64.43 -53.42
C SER A 576 -12.25 65.06 -54.14
N GLY A 577 -11.15 64.30 -54.19
CA GLY A 577 -9.95 64.59 -54.98
C GLY A 577 -9.04 63.36 -55.10
N LEU A 578 -8.65 62.99 -56.32
CA LEU A 578 -7.68 61.94 -56.63
C LEU A 578 -6.32 62.58 -56.90
N LEU A 579 -5.21 61.95 -56.48
CA LEU A 579 -4.10 61.64 -57.39
C LEU A 579 -3.06 60.68 -56.80
N GLN A 580 -2.40 60.01 -57.74
CA GLN A 580 -1.67 58.75 -57.69
C GLN A 580 -0.14 58.94 -57.46
N ILE A 581 0.58 57.83 -57.23
CA ILE A 581 2.05 57.62 -57.36
C ILE A 581 2.99 58.26 -56.30
N LEU A 582 3.57 57.43 -55.41
CA LEU A 582 5.00 57.03 -55.43
C LEU A 582 5.39 56.05 -54.30
N SER A 583 6.47 55.30 -54.53
CA SER A 583 7.20 54.50 -53.52
C SER A 583 8.70 54.61 -53.81
N PRO A 584 9.56 54.48 -52.78
CA PRO A 584 10.31 53.22 -52.62
C PRO A 584 10.29 52.75 -51.15
N LYS A 585 10.30 51.46 -50.79
CA LYS A 585 10.95 50.23 -51.31
C LYS A 585 12.39 50.00 -50.82
N SER A 586 12.51 49.20 -49.76
CA SER A 586 13.64 48.28 -49.56
C SER A 586 13.17 46.99 -48.87
N CYS A 587 13.47 45.86 -49.53
CA CYS A 587 13.46 44.46 -49.09
C CYS A 587 14.75 43.84 -49.71
N PRO A 588 15.16 42.56 -49.52
CA PRO A 588 14.46 41.35 -49.05
C PRO A 588 15.24 40.67 -47.89
N SER A 589 15.27 39.36 -47.59
CA SER A 589 14.82 38.10 -48.25
C SER A 589 14.79 36.97 -47.19
N ASN A 590 14.09 35.84 -47.25
CA ASN A 590 12.99 35.28 -48.09
C ASN A 590 12.24 34.28 -47.15
N THR A 591 11.64 33.11 -47.44
CA THR A 591 11.40 32.17 -48.59
C THR A 591 10.17 31.31 -48.18
N GLU A 592 9.16 31.08 -49.02
CA GLU A 592 8.96 29.91 -49.90
C GLU A 592 8.68 28.55 -49.19
N THR A 593 7.73 27.69 -49.62
CA THR A 593 6.78 27.80 -50.76
C THR A 593 5.46 27.01 -50.55
N GLU A 594 4.47 27.41 -51.34
CA GLU A 594 3.08 26.95 -51.55
C GLU A 594 2.75 25.45 -51.38
N SER A 595 1.47 25.13 -51.09
CA SER A 595 0.51 24.62 -52.10
C SER A 595 -0.86 24.19 -51.50
N SER A 596 -1.90 24.18 -52.34
CA SER A 596 -3.20 23.50 -52.10
C SER A 596 -3.93 23.32 -53.43
N PRO A 597 -4.66 22.20 -53.62
CA PRO A 597 -5.95 22.26 -54.30
C PRO A 597 -7.04 21.39 -53.63
N GLU A 598 -8.16 21.17 -54.35
CA GLU A 598 -9.50 21.07 -53.76
C GLU A 598 -10.26 19.78 -54.17
N VAL A 599 -11.50 19.64 -53.66
CA VAL A 599 -12.61 18.78 -54.13
C VAL A 599 -12.51 17.25 -53.92
N LYS A 600 -13.29 16.72 -52.95
CA LYS A 600 -14.49 15.88 -53.22
C LYS A 600 -15.25 15.43 -51.97
N VAL A 601 -16.59 15.50 -52.05
CA VAL A 601 -17.52 15.03 -51.02
C VAL A 601 -17.82 13.53 -51.16
N THR A 602 -17.61 12.74 -50.11
CA THR A 602 -18.39 11.51 -49.88
C THR A 602 -18.71 11.31 -48.38
N LYS A 603 -19.75 10.51 -48.11
CA LYS A 603 -20.36 10.31 -46.79
C LYS A 603 -19.83 9.03 -46.13
N LYS A 604 -19.55 9.03 -44.81
CA LYS A 604 -20.23 8.17 -43.80
C LYS A 604 -19.57 8.17 -42.39
N LYS A 605 -20.44 7.98 -41.38
CA LYS A 605 -20.20 7.40 -40.04
C LYS A 605 -19.10 8.03 -39.15
N LYS A 606 -19.52 8.85 -38.18
CA LYS A 606 -18.97 8.79 -36.80
C LYS A 606 -20.02 8.15 -35.87
N ARG A 607 -19.68 6.99 -35.31
CA ARG A 607 -20.29 6.37 -34.10
C ARG A 607 -19.09 6.06 -33.21
N SER A 608 -18.83 6.87 -32.19
CA SER A 608 -19.44 6.78 -30.84
C SER A 608 -18.78 5.69 -29.98
N ILE A 609 -17.67 6.05 -29.32
CA ILE A 609 -17.26 5.46 -28.05
C ILE A 609 -16.92 6.63 -27.12
N PHE A 610 -17.76 6.86 -26.11
CA PHE A 610 -17.30 7.21 -24.77
C PHE A 610 -17.41 5.92 -23.94
N PRO A 611 -16.52 5.66 -22.96
CA PRO A 611 -16.54 4.42 -22.21
C PRO A 611 -17.86 4.17 -21.46
N ARG A 612 -18.21 2.89 -21.34
CA ARG A 612 -19.46 2.43 -20.73
C ARG A 612 -19.13 1.82 -19.37
N PHE A 613 -19.59 2.43 -18.28
CA PHE A 613 -19.45 1.83 -16.94
C PHE A 613 -20.26 0.53 -16.85
N PHE A 614 -19.55 -0.58 -16.70
CA PHE A 614 -20.00 -1.87 -16.14
C PHE A 614 -18.80 -2.36 -15.30
N MET A 615 -18.91 -2.68 -14.01
CA MET A 615 -19.71 -3.77 -13.39
C MET A 615 -19.31 -5.15 -13.94
N PHE A 616 -19.09 -6.10 -13.02
CA PHE A 616 -18.58 -7.48 -13.18
C PHE A 616 -17.04 -7.64 -13.02
N LEU A 617 -16.53 -8.67 -12.31
CA LEU A 617 -17.18 -9.89 -11.79
C LEU A 617 -16.44 -10.46 -10.56
N SER A 618 -17.18 -10.95 -9.55
CA SER A 618 -16.76 -12.14 -8.79
C SER A 618 -17.97 -12.92 -8.30
N ARG A 619 -18.16 -14.12 -8.84
CA ARG A 619 -19.32 -15.01 -8.57
C ARG A 619 -18.89 -16.18 -7.69
N LYS A 620 -19.43 -16.28 -6.47
CA LYS A 620 -19.57 -17.58 -5.78
C LYS A 620 -20.95 -17.66 -5.10
N LYS A 621 -21.31 -18.85 -4.62
CA LYS A 621 -22.69 -19.37 -4.71
C LYS A 621 -23.17 -19.95 -3.37
N SER A 622 -24.37 -19.53 -2.96
CA SER A 622 -25.32 -20.22 -2.08
C SER A 622 -24.82 -20.85 -0.75
N SER A 623 -25.31 -20.30 0.36
CA SER A 623 -26.20 -21.07 1.23
C SER A 623 -27.18 -20.13 1.95
N SER A 624 -28.46 -20.46 1.95
CA SER A 624 -29.49 -19.76 2.71
C SER A 624 -30.25 -20.76 3.56
N LYS A 625 -30.34 -20.52 4.87
CA LYS A 625 -31.48 -20.94 5.68
C LYS A 625 -31.52 -20.18 7.00
N SER A 626 -32.73 -19.77 7.36
CA SER A 626 -33.10 -19.37 8.72
C SER A 626 -33.52 -20.61 9.49
N SER A 627 -32.93 -20.83 10.67
CA SER A 627 -33.49 -21.53 11.82
C SER A 627 -32.72 -21.04 13.04
#